data_AF-A0A8S0RC56-F1
#
_entry.id   AF-A0A8S0RC56-F1
#
_cell.length_a   1.000
_cell.length_b   1.000
_cell.length_c   1.000
_cell.angle_alpha   90.00
_cell.angle_beta   90.00
_cell.angle_gamma   90.00
#
_symmetry.space_group_name_H-M   'P 1'
#
loop_
_entity.id
_entity.type
_entity.pdbx_description
1 polymer ?
#
loop_
_entity_poly.entity_id
_entity_poly.type
_entity_poly.pdbx_seq_one_letter_code
_entity_poly.pdbx_strand_id
1 'polypeptide(L)'
;MDTLILATDPVPSYAFGCIQTATGSSLPAQGLLGLGRGPLSLLSQTDSLYKSTFSYCLPSYKSTSFSGSLRLGPIGQPKNIKYTQLLKNPRRSSLYYVNLMAIKVGNKVVDIPSTAFAFDPNTGAGTVIDS
;
A
#
# COMPACT_ATOMS: atom_id res chain seq x y z
N MET A 1 11.37 -14.41 14.64
CA MET A 1 11.52 -14.56 13.17
C MET A 1 11.20 -16.00 12.84
N ASP A 2 10.60 -16.23 11.68
CA ASP A 2 10.25 -17.56 11.20
C ASP A 2 10.26 -17.55 9.66
N THR A 3 9.98 -18.67 9.01
CA THR A 3 9.84 -18.74 7.56
C THR A 3 8.41 -18.42 7.15
N LEU A 4 8.24 -17.33 6.39
CA LEU A 4 6.97 -17.01 5.75
C LEU A 4 6.95 -17.64 4.36
N ILE A 5 5.92 -18.43 4.03
CA ILE A 5 5.76 -18.99 2.68
C ILE A 5 4.68 -18.17 1.95
N LEU A 6 5.04 -17.57 0.83
CA LEU A 6 4.13 -16.81 -0.04
C LEU A 6 3.92 -17.59 -1.34
N ALA A 7 2.73 -18.16 -1.51
CA ALA A 7 2.47 -19.15 -2.55
C ALA A 7 3.49 -20.30 -2.52
N THR A 8 4.47 -20.29 -3.41
CA THR A 8 5.55 -21.30 -3.50
C THR A 8 6.91 -20.76 -3.05
N ASP A 9 6.99 -19.49 -2.66
CA ASP A 9 8.25 -18.81 -2.35
C ASP A 9 8.50 -18.79 -0.83
N PRO A 10 9.49 -19.54 -0.33
CA PRO A 10 9.88 -19.44 1.08
C PRO A 10 10.70 -18.17 1.31
N VAL A 11 10.30 -17.39 2.31
CA VAL A 11 11.01 -16.21 2.81
C VAL A 11 11.57 -16.57 4.20
N PRO A 12 12.80 -17.08 4.27
CA PRO A 12 13.41 -17.47 5.53
C PRO A 12 13.72 -16.24 6.38
N SER A 13 13.72 -16.42 7.70
CA SER A 13 14.03 -15.35 8.67
C SER A 13 13.16 -14.08 8.50
N TYR A 14 11.89 -14.26 8.10
CA TYR A 14 10.94 -13.16 8.01
C TYR A 14 10.69 -12.56 9.41
N ALA A 15 10.85 -11.24 9.51
CA ALA A 15 10.60 -10.47 10.70
C ALA A 15 9.11 -10.09 10.77
N PHE A 16 8.45 -10.46 11.87
CA PHE A 16 7.07 -10.11 12.16
C PHE A 16 6.90 -9.80 13.65
N GLY A 17 5.85 -9.07 13.99
CA GLY A 17 5.50 -8.75 15.37
C GLY A 17 4.46 -9.74 15.93
N CYS A 18 4.62 -10.14 17.18
CA CYS A 18 3.62 -10.90 17.93
C CYS A 18 2.80 -9.92 18.78
N ILE A 19 1.49 -9.86 18.55
CA ILE A 19 0.57 -9.02 19.32
C ILE A 19 -0.14 -9.89 20.36
N GLN A 20 0.04 -9.59 21.64
CA GLN A 20 -0.63 -10.31 22.74
C GLN A 20 -2.00 -9.72 23.08
N THR A 21 -2.11 -8.39 23.01
CA THR A 21 -3.34 -7.65 23.31
C THR A 21 -3.54 -6.57 22.26
N ALA A 22 -4.74 -6.52 21.70
CA ALA A 22 -5.18 -5.50 20.76
C ALA A 22 -6.33 -4.71 21.40
N THR A 23 -6.23 -3.38 21.42
CA THR A 23 -7.33 -2.50 21.82
C THR A 23 -8.11 -2.06 20.58
N GLY A 24 -9.43 -2.26 20.59
CA GLY A 24 -10.33 -1.94 19.47
C GLY A 24 -10.66 -3.13 18.57
N SER A 25 -11.63 -2.95 17.67
CA SER A 25 -12.11 -3.98 16.74
C SER A 25 -11.36 -4.00 15.39
N SER A 26 -10.30 -3.22 15.26
CA SER A 26 -9.63 -2.95 13.98
C SER A 26 -8.60 -4.00 13.57
N LEU A 27 -8.27 -4.95 14.46
CA LEU A 27 -7.28 -5.99 14.20
C LEU A 27 -7.98 -7.32 13.90
N PRO A 28 -7.87 -7.85 12.67
CA PRO A 28 -8.35 -9.18 12.36
C PRO A 28 -7.65 -10.22 13.23
N ALA A 29 -8.36 -11.29 13.60
CA ALA A 29 -7.78 -12.41 14.34
C ALA A 29 -6.60 -13.07 13.59
N GLN A 30 -6.58 -12.93 12.26
CA GLN A 30 -5.55 -13.46 11.35
C GLN A 30 -4.28 -12.58 11.29
N GLY A 31 -4.27 -11.42 11.96
CA GLY A 31 -3.17 -10.47 11.96
C GLY A 31 -3.24 -9.44 10.82
N LEU A 32 -2.14 -8.71 10.63
CA LEU A 32 -1.98 -7.68 9.60
C LEU A 32 -0.76 -7.93 8.73
N LEU A 33 -0.94 -7.74 7.43
CA LEU A 33 0.14 -7.78 6.44
C LEU A 33 0.49 -6.35 6.00
N GLY A 34 1.65 -5.85 6.41
CA GLY A 34 2.10 -4.51 6.06
C GLY A 34 2.66 -4.42 4.63
N LEU A 35 1.91 -3.80 3.72
CA LEU A 35 2.34 -3.52 2.35
C LEU A 35 3.00 -2.13 2.18
N GLY A 36 3.31 -1.43 3.28
CA GLY A 36 3.99 -0.14 3.24
C GLY A 36 5.45 -0.23 2.76
N ARG A 37 6.16 0.91 2.83
CA ARG A 37 7.57 1.06 2.41
C ARG A 37 8.54 1.14 3.59
N GLY A 38 8.11 0.67 4.76
CA GLY A 38 8.96 0.59 5.95
C GLY A 38 9.93 -0.59 5.86
N PRO A 39 11.05 -0.58 6.60
CA PRO A 39 12.08 -1.63 6.50
C PRO A 39 11.58 -3.03 6.87
N LEU A 40 10.57 -3.13 7.75
CA LEU A 40 9.94 -4.38 8.15
C LEU A 40 8.68 -4.72 7.33
N SER A 41 8.35 -3.96 6.29
CA SER A 41 7.21 -4.31 5.43
C SER A 41 7.51 -5.57 4.61
N LEU A 42 6.44 -6.20 4.12
CA LEU A 42 6.55 -7.36 3.24
C LEU A 42 7.48 -7.05 2.06
N LEU A 43 7.25 -5.93 1.39
CA LEU A 43 7.96 -5.56 0.17
C LEU A 43 9.44 -5.27 0.41
N SER A 44 9.80 -4.66 1.53
CA SER A 44 11.21 -4.42 1.87
C SER A 44 11.93 -5.71 2.20
N GLN A 45 11.29 -6.62 2.93
CA GLN A 45 11.89 -7.91 3.30
C GLN A 45 11.97 -8.91 2.14
N THR A 46 11.16 -8.71 1.09
CA THR A 46 11.09 -9.57 -0.10
C THR A 46 11.54 -8.87 -1.38
N ASP A 47 12.26 -7.76 -1.28
CA ASP A 47 12.67 -6.95 -2.43
C ASP A 47 13.48 -7.74 -3.46
N SER A 48 14.37 -8.64 -3.00
CA SER A 48 15.15 -9.51 -3.88
C SER A 48 14.28 -10.38 -4.80
N LEU A 49 13.13 -10.85 -4.29
CA LEU A 49 12.17 -11.72 -4.99
C LEU A 49 11.16 -10.90 -5.83
N TYR A 50 10.52 -9.90 -5.22
CA TYR A 50 9.38 -9.20 -5.81
C TYR A 50 9.69 -7.78 -6.30
N LYS A 51 10.94 -7.32 -6.19
CA LYS A 51 11.42 -6.02 -6.70
C LYS A 51 10.56 -4.85 -6.22
N SER A 52 10.15 -4.89 -4.95
CA SER A 52 9.23 -3.93 -4.32
C SER A 52 7.96 -3.63 -5.15
N THR A 53 7.51 -4.59 -5.96
CA THR A 53 6.39 -4.40 -6.90
C THR A 53 5.22 -5.27 -6.45
N PHE A 54 4.03 -4.67 -6.41
CA PHE A 54 2.80 -5.37 -6.12
C PHE A 54 1.60 -4.68 -6.76
N SER A 55 0.51 -5.41 -6.88
CA SER A 55 -0.81 -4.86 -7.20
C SER A 55 -1.86 -5.60 -6.42
N TYR A 56 -2.95 -4.94 -6.08
CA TYR A 56 -4.11 -5.60 -5.51
C TYR A 56 -5.40 -5.14 -6.19
N CYS A 57 -6.39 -6.04 -6.16
CA CYS A 57 -7.77 -5.73 -6.47
C CYS A 57 -8.58 -6.04 -5.21
N LEU A 58 -9.01 -4.99 -4.50
CA LEU A 58 -9.81 -5.16 -3.30
C LEU A 58 -11.25 -5.52 -3.68
N PRO A 59 -11.86 -6.50 -3.01
CA PRO A 59 -13.27 -6.79 -3.23
C PRO A 59 -14.13 -5.62 -2.74
N SER A 60 -15.29 -5.43 -3.37
CA SER A 60 -16.28 -4.51 -2.82
C SER A 60 -16.75 -5.03 -1.46
N TYR A 61 -16.83 -4.15 -0.46
CA TYR A 61 -17.31 -4.49 0.89
C TYR A 61 -18.72 -5.11 0.92
N LYS A 62 -19.51 -4.92 -0.14
CA LYS A 62 -20.87 -5.47 -0.30
C LYS A 62 -20.92 -6.83 -0.99
N SER A 63 -19.80 -7.31 -1.54
CA SER A 63 -19.78 -8.55 -2.31
C SER A 63 -19.52 -9.74 -1.40
N THR A 64 -20.48 -10.67 -1.35
CA THR A 64 -20.35 -11.94 -0.60
C THR A 64 -19.62 -13.03 -1.39
N SER A 65 -19.33 -12.80 -2.68
CA SER A 65 -18.91 -13.84 -3.61
C SER A 65 -17.60 -13.52 -4.36
N PHE A 66 -17.04 -12.32 -4.18
CA PHE A 66 -15.83 -11.92 -4.87
C PHE A 66 -14.63 -11.97 -3.95
N SER A 67 -13.68 -12.84 -4.29
CA SER A 67 -12.34 -12.84 -3.71
C SER A 67 -11.47 -11.82 -4.46
N GLY A 68 -10.86 -10.91 -3.71
CA GLY A 68 -9.85 -10.00 -4.27
C GLY A 68 -8.60 -10.73 -4.75
N SER A 69 -7.61 -9.97 -5.21
CA SER A 69 -6.29 -10.51 -5.53
C SER A 69 -5.18 -9.63 -4.99
N LEU A 70 -4.06 -10.27 -4.63
CA LEU A 70 -2.78 -9.63 -4.36
C LEU A 70 -1.75 -10.32 -5.25
N ARG A 71 -1.03 -9.55 -6.06
CA ARG A 71 0.06 -10.03 -6.93
C ARG A 71 1.35 -9.39 -6.47
N LEU A 72 2.38 -10.20 -6.27
CA LEU A 72 3.71 -9.77 -5.89
C LEU A 72 4.66 -9.99 -7.07
N GLY A 73 5.58 -9.05 -7.25
CA GLY A 73 6.54 -9.09 -8.34
C GLY A 73 6.09 -8.37 -9.61
N PRO A 74 7.02 -8.10 -10.53
CA PRO A 74 6.74 -7.43 -11.79
C PRO A 74 6.02 -8.34 -12.82
N ILE A 75 6.08 -9.65 -12.63
CA ILE A 75 5.51 -10.63 -13.56
C ILE A 75 3.99 -10.73 -13.34
N GLY A 76 3.23 -10.76 -14.44
CA GLY A 76 1.78 -10.95 -14.38
C GLY A 76 1.00 -9.73 -13.89
N GLN A 77 1.63 -8.54 -13.92
CA GLN A 77 0.97 -7.27 -13.70
C GLN A 77 0.02 -6.91 -14.87
N PRO A 78 -1.07 -6.17 -14.62
CA PRO A 78 -1.95 -5.71 -15.69
C PRO A 78 -1.19 -4.94 -16.78
N LYS A 79 -1.54 -5.15 -18.06
CA LYS A 79 -0.83 -4.52 -19.19
C LYS A 79 -1.19 -3.05 -19.40
N ASN A 80 -2.44 -2.68 -19.09
CA ASN A 80 -3.00 -1.36 -19.38
C ASN A 80 -3.13 -0.51 -18.11
N ILE A 81 -2.00 -0.19 -17.47
CA ILE A 81 -1.95 0.60 -16.23
C ILE A 81 -1.63 2.06 -16.56
N LYS A 82 -2.26 2.98 -15.82
CA LYS A 82 -1.87 4.40 -15.80
C LYS A 82 -0.99 4.64 -14.58
N TYR A 83 0.08 5.38 -14.78
CA TYR A 83 1.09 5.61 -13.75
C TYR A 83 1.12 7.06 -13.32
N THR A 84 1.49 7.27 -12.07
CA THR A 84 1.90 8.55 -11.51
C THR A 84 3.14 8.32 -10.67
N GLN A 85 3.96 9.35 -10.49
CA GLN A 85 5.16 9.24 -9.69
C GLN A 85 4.79 9.03 -8.22
N LEU A 86 5.35 8.00 -7.60
CA LEU A 86 5.33 7.86 -6.14
C LEU A 86 6.32 8.86 -5.53
N LEU A 87 5.82 9.67 -4.61
CA LEU A 87 6.61 10.63 -3.85
C LEU A 87 7.08 9.97 -2.53
N LYS A 88 8.16 10.51 -1.94
CA LYS A 88 8.70 10.02 -0.67
C LYS A 88 8.75 11.17 0.33
N ASN A 89 7.99 11.03 1.41
CA ASN A 89 8.04 11.97 2.53
C ASN A 89 9.00 11.44 3.61
N PRO A 90 10.07 12.18 3.98
CA PRO A 90 11.01 11.74 5.01
C PRO A 90 10.36 11.51 6.38
N ARG A 91 9.30 12.26 6.74
CA ARG A 91 8.62 12.12 8.03
C ARG A 91 7.68 10.91 8.09
N ARG A 92 7.24 10.41 6.93
CA ARG A 92 6.31 9.28 6.78
C ARG A 92 6.73 8.38 5.63
N SER A 93 7.96 7.85 5.73
CA SER A 93 8.61 7.14 4.62
C SER A 93 7.94 5.82 4.24
N SER A 94 7.08 5.27 5.12
CA SER A 94 6.34 4.04 4.86
C SER A 94 5.11 4.23 3.96
N LEU A 95 4.62 5.45 3.78
CA LEU A 95 3.39 5.74 3.05
C LEU A 95 3.63 5.92 1.54
N TYR A 96 2.59 5.65 0.75
CA TYR A 96 2.56 5.86 -0.70
C TYR A 96 1.98 7.22 -1.04
N TYR A 97 2.85 8.22 -1.15
CA TYR A 97 2.42 9.56 -1.58
C TYR A 97 2.31 9.65 -3.09
N VAL A 98 1.31 10.39 -3.57
CA VAL A 98 1.11 10.75 -4.98
C VAL A 98 0.84 12.23 -5.14
N ASN A 99 1.10 12.77 -6.34
CA ASN A 99 0.82 14.16 -6.65
C ASN A 99 -0.63 14.34 -7.13
N LEU A 100 -1.53 14.79 -6.25
CA LEU A 100 -2.91 15.14 -6.62
C LEU A 100 -2.97 16.59 -7.07
N MET A 101 -3.38 16.82 -8.31
CA MET A 101 -3.43 18.17 -8.89
C MET A 101 -4.81 18.83 -8.79
N ALA A 102 -5.88 18.06 -9.04
CA ALA A 102 -7.23 18.56 -9.06
C ALA A 102 -8.24 17.42 -8.88
N ILE A 103 -9.44 17.76 -8.44
CA ILE A 103 -10.59 16.86 -8.36
C ILE A 103 -11.63 17.33 -9.36
N LYS A 104 -12.21 16.40 -10.13
CA LYS A 104 -13.25 16.67 -11.11
C LYS A 104 -14.49 15.85 -10.79
N VAL A 105 -15.66 16.50 -10.74
CA VAL A 105 -16.96 15.86 -10.54
C VAL A 105 -17.78 16.05 -11.81
N GLY A 106 -18.08 14.95 -12.51
CA GLY A 106 -18.62 15.00 -13.86
C GLY A 106 -17.67 15.77 -14.80
N ASN A 107 -18.14 16.87 -15.38
CA ASN A 107 -17.34 17.73 -16.25
C ASN A 107 -16.76 18.98 -15.58
N LYS A 108 -16.98 19.19 -14.27
CA LYS A 108 -16.55 20.40 -13.55
C LYS A 108 -15.39 20.10 -12.60
N VAL A 109 -14.31 20.90 -12.71
CA VAL A 109 -13.23 20.91 -11.73
C VAL A 109 -13.73 21.58 -10.45
N VAL A 110 -13.50 20.95 -9.30
CA VAL A 110 -13.89 21.50 -8.00
C VAL A 110 -12.96 22.67 -7.67
N ASP A 111 -13.54 23.77 -7.21
CA ASP A 111 -12.79 24.97 -6.83
C ASP A 111 -12.12 24.79 -5.47
N ILE A 112 -10.96 24.13 -5.48
CA ILE A 112 -10.11 23.93 -4.31
C ILE A 112 -8.72 24.47 -4.67
N PRO A 113 -8.12 25.34 -3.84
CA PRO A 113 -6.76 25.82 -4.05
C PRO A 113 -5.78 24.66 -4.20
N SER A 114 -4.91 24.70 -5.21
CA SER A 114 -3.91 23.64 -5.44
C SER A 114 -2.98 23.42 -4.25
N THR A 115 -2.76 24.47 -3.45
CA THR A 115 -1.98 24.42 -2.20
C THR A 115 -2.59 23.49 -1.15
N ALA A 116 -3.91 23.23 -1.20
CA ALA A 116 -4.56 22.29 -0.29
C ALA A 116 -4.14 20.83 -0.53
N PHE A 117 -3.67 20.51 -1.74
CA PHE A 117 -3.20 19.17 -2.11
C PHE A 117 -1.67 19.07 -2.15
N ALA A 118 -0.97 20.20 -2.02
CA ALA A 118 0.46 20.27 -2.25
C ALA A 118 1.22 19.30 -1.35
N PHE A 119 2.12 18.54 -1.98
CA PHE A 119 3.06 17.71 -1.26
C PHE A 119 4.09 18.58 -0.54
N ASP A 120 4.28 18.33 0.75
CA ASP A 120 5.28 19.01 1.55
C ASP A 120 6.11 17.98 2.36
N PRO A 121 7.41 17.79 2.01
CA PRO A 121 8.29 16.85 2.70
C PRO A 121 8.60 17.25 4.15
N ASN A 122 8.40 18.52 4.53
CA ASN A 122 8.72 19.04 5.86
C ASN A 122 7.54 18.91 6.83
N THR A 123 6.30 19.05 6.36
CA THR A 123 5.12 18.93 7.24
C THR A 123 4.52 17.54 7.21
N GLY A 124 4.65 16.80 6.10
CA GLY A 124 3.92 15.55 5.89
C GLY A 124 2.66 15.70 5.04
N ALA A 125 2.35 16.92 4.58
CA ALA A 125 1.18 17.21 3.76
C ALA A 125 1.30 16.59 2.35
N GLY A 126 0.15 16.38 1.73
CA GLY A 126 0.00 15.77 0.42
C GLY A 126 -1.05 14.66 0.43
N THR A 127 -1.10 13.90 -0.66
CA THR A 127 -2.07 12.82 -0.84
C THR A 127 -1.41 11.47 -0.69
N VAL A 128 -2.05 10.58 0.07
CA VAL A 128 -1.59 9.21 0.35
C VAL A 128 -2.59 8.22 -0.20
N ILE A 129 -2.09 7.12 -0.78
CA ILE A 129 -2.89 5.94 -1.09
C ILE A 129 -2.91 5.05 0.16
N ASP A 130 -4.12 4.75 0.64
CA ASP A 130 -4.37 3.88 1.79
C ASP A 130 -5.36 2.76 1.41
N SER A 131 -5.31 1.64 2.12
CA SER A 131 -6.05 0.41 1.83
C SER A 131 -7.21 0.15 2.78
#